data_AF-A0A6V8P8E2-F1
#
_entry.id   AF-A0A6V8P8E2-F1
#
_cell.length_a   1.000
_cell.length_b   1.000
_cell.length_c   1.000
_cell.angle_alpha   90.00
_cell.angle_beta   90.00
_cell.angle_gamma   90.00
#
_symmetry.space_group_name_H-M   'P 1'
#
loop_
_entity.id
_entity.type
_entity.pdbx_description
1 polymer ?
#
loop_
_entity_poly.entity_id
_entity_poly.type
_entity_poly.pdbx_seq_one_letter_code
_entity_poly.pdbx_strand_id
1 'polypeptide(L)' 'VVIPKKLRARYGFKKGDRVQFIDYGGVLAIVPKAKDPIYKSHGMLKGGRSLTKALLEARREDLARE' A
#
# COMPACT_ATOMS: atom_id res chain seq x y z
N VAL A 1 4.82 25.91 5.08
CA VAL A 1 5.54 25.32 3.93
C VAL A 1 4.57 25.18 2.77
N VAL A 2 4.93 25.61 1.57
CA VAL A 2 4.09 25.50 0.36
C VAL A 2 4.67 24.43 -0.55
N ILE A 3 3.85 23.49 -1.04
CA ILE A 3 4.29 22.48 -2.02
C ILE A 3 4.15 23.06 -3.44
N PRO A 4 5.25 23.21 -4.20
CA PRO A 4 5.22 23.69 -5.57
C PRO A 4 4.26 22.91 -6.46
N LYS A 5 3.60 23.59 -7.41
CA LYS A 5 2.59 23.01 -8.31
C LYS A 5 3.09 21.75 -9.04
N LYS A 6 4.34 21.77 -9.52
CA LYS A 6 4.96 20.64 -10.24
C LYS A 6 5.02 19.39 -9.35
N LEU A 7 5.40 19.54 -8.08
CA LEU A 7 5.46 18.42 -7.13
C LEU A 7 4.06 17.94 -6.73
N ARG A 8 3.11 18.86 -6.52
CA ARG A 8 1.71 18.47 -6.26
C ARG A 8 1.13 17.60 -7.38
N ALA A 9 1.36 17.97 -8.64
CA ALA A 9 0.90 17.20 -9.79
C ALA A 9 1.59 15.84 -9.90
N ARG A 10 2.93 15.80 -9.76
CA ARG A 10 3.73 14.58 -9.87
C ARG A 10 3.32 13.51 -8.85
N TYR A 11 3.03 13.93 -7.62
CA TYR A 11 2.70 13.02 -6.51
C TYR A 11 1.19 12.96 -6.21
N GLY A 12 0.34 13.55 -7.06
CA GLY A 12 -1.11 13.41 -6.97
C GLY A 12 -1.80 14.16 -5.83
N PHE A 13 -1.18 15.18 -5.25
CA PHE A 13 -1.79 16.01 -4.20
C PHE A 13 -2.90 16.91 -4.76
N LYS A 14 -4.14 16.72 -4.31
CA LYS A 14 -5.29 17.59 -4.62
C LYS A 14 -5.70 18.41 -3.40
N LYS A 15 -6.38 19.53 -3.65
CA LYS A 15 -6.93 20.37 -2.57
C LYS A 15 -7.92 19.53 -1.75
N GLY A 16 -7.78 19.55 -0.44
CA GLY A 16 -8.65 18.82 0.49
C GLY A 16 -8.28 17.34 0.68
N ASP A 17 -7.20 16.84 0.08
CA ASP A 17 -6.74 15.48 0.35
C ASP A 17 -6.17 15.36 1.77
N ARG A 18 -6.48 14.23 2.42
CA ARG A 18 -5.84 13.85 3.68
C ARG A 18 -4.44 13.33 3.38
N VAL A 19 -3.48 13.69 4.23
CA VAL A 19 -2.09 13.25 4.12
C VAL A 19 -1.66 12.54 5.39
N GLN A 20 -0.63 11.72 5.27
CA GLN A 20 0.08 11.11 6.37
C GLN A 20 1.46 11.74 6.49
N PHE A 21 1.82 12.10 7.71
CA PHE A 21 3.16 12.55 8.06
C PHE A 21 3.93 11.37 8.63
N ILE A 22 5.14 11.16 8.14
CA ILE A 22 6.08 10.15 8.63
C ILE A 22 7.35 10.89 8.98
N ASP A 23 7.73 10.86 10.25
CA ASP A 23 8.99 11.42 10.73
C ASP A 23 9.98 10.28 10.93
N TYR A 24 11.03 10.26 10.10
CA TYR A 24 12.05 9.21 10.16
C TYR A 24 13.39 9.71 9.63
N GLY A 25 14.48 9.43 10.37
CA GLY A 25 15.84 9.73 9.92
C GLY A 25 16.12 11.22 9.71
N GLY A 26 15.45 12.11 10.44
CA GLY A 26 15.57 13.56 10.27
C GLY A 26 14.81 14.10 9.05
N VAL A 27 13.98 13.28 8.39
CA VAL A 27 13.16 13.67 7.25
C VAL A 27 11.68 13.55 7.60
N LEU A 28 10.94 14.64 7.39
CA LEU A 28 9.48 14.63 7.43
C LEU A 28 8.92 14.30 6.04
N ALA A 29 8.49 13.07 5.84
CA ALA A 29 7.83 12.63 4.61
C ALA A 29 6.31 12.90 4.67
N ILE A 30 5.77 13.43 3.57
CA ILE A 30 4.34 13.70 3.41
C ILE A 30 3.80 12.76 2.32
N VAL A 31 2.89 11.88 2.70
CA VAL A 31 2.32 10.86 1.80
C VAL A 31 0.82 11.12 1.61
N PRO A 32 0.31 11.23 0.36
CA PRO A 32 -1.12 11.37 0.12
C PRO A 32 -1.86 10.08 0.50
N LYS A 33 -2.97 10.18 1.25
CA LYS A 33 -3.81 9.03 1.54
C LYS A 33 -4.83 8.79 0.43
N ALA A 34 -5.08 7.52 0.12
CA ALA A 34 -6.19 7.14 -0.74
C ALA A 34 -7.52 7.54 -0.09
N LYS A 35 -8.42 8.16 -0.87
CA LYS A 35 -9.75 8.56 -0.40
C LYS A 35 -10.61 7.37 0.00
N ASP A 36 -10.54 6.31 -0.80
CA ASP A 36 -11.19 5.02 -0.55
C ASP A 36 -10.16 3.91 -0.81
N PRO A 37 -9.39 3.52 0.21
CA PRO A 37 -8.37 2.48 0.06
C PRO A 37 -8.99 1.09 -0.13
N ILE A 38 -10.19 0.84 0.39
CA ILE A 38 -10.84 -0.47 0.34
C ILE A 38 -11.27 -0.74 -1.10
N TYR A 39 -12.06 0.18 -1.68
CA TYR A 39 -12.51 0.03 -3.06
C TYR A 39 -11.34 0.00 -4.04
N LYS A 40 -10.33 0.87 -3.85
CA LYS A 40 -9.16 0.91 -4.75
C LYS A 40 -8.26 -0.32 -4.65
N SER A 41 -8.18 -0.97 -3.50
CA SER A 41 -7.36 -2.17 -3.31
C SER A 41 -8.13 -3.44 -3.66
N HIS A 42 -9.44 -3.36 -3.86
CA HIS A 42 -10.28 -4.50 -4.18
C HIS A 42 -9.81 -5.17 -5.48
N GLY A 43 -9.51 -6.47 -5.41
CA GLY A 43 -9.03 -7.23 -6.56
C GLY A 43 -7.58 -6.97 -6.97
N MET A 44 -6.81 -6.18 -6.20
CA MET A 44 -5.39 -5.90 -6.50
C MET A 44 -4.53 -7.17 -6.61
N LEU A 45 -4.92 -8.24 -5.91
CA LEU A 45 -4.22 -9.54 -5.94
C LEU A 45 -4.94 -10.61 -6.80
N LYS A 46 -5.95 -10.20 -7.59
CA LYS A 46 -6.71 -11.12 -8.43
C LYS A 46 -5.83 -11.66 -9.57
N GLY A 47 -5.92 -12.95 -9.83
CA GLY A 47 -5.20 -13.61 -10.93
C GLY A 47 -3.80 -14.14 -10.58
N GLY A 48 -3.26 -13.82 -9.40
CA GLY A 48 -2.03 -14.42 -8.88
C GLY A 48 -2.24 -15.81 -8.27
N ARG A 49 -1.14 -16.44 -7.82
CA ARG A 49 -1.21 -17.68 -7.01
C ARG A 49 -2.11 -17.42 -5.80
N SER A 50 -3.08 -18.29 -5.59
CA SER A 50 -3.94 -18.20 -4.40
C SER A 50 -3.07 -18.39 -3.15
N LEU A 51 -3.00 -17.35 -2.32
CA LEU A 51 -2.25 -17.37 -1.07
C LEU A 51 -2.77 -18.47 -0.14
N THR A 52 -4.09 -18.67 -0.09
CA THR A 52 -4.70 -19.75 0.68
C THR A 52 -4.24 -21.12 0.21
N LYS A 53 -4.21 -21.37 -1.12
CA LYS A 53 -3.72 -22.64 -1.65
C LYS A 53 -2.24 -22.84 -1.35
N ALA A 54 -1.42 -21.81 -1.56
CA ALA A 54 0.01 -21.84 -1.25
C ALA A 54 0.26 -22.14 0.23
N LEU A 55 -0.52 -21.53 1.12
CA LEU A 55 -0.44 -21.77 2.56
C LEU A 55 -0.81 -23.22 2.90
N LEU A 56 -1.90 -23.76 2.33
CA LEU A 56 -2.32 -25.15 2.59
C LEU A 56 -1.31 -26.17 2.07
N GLU A 57 -0.68 -25.91 0.93
CA GLU A 57 0.38 -26.74 0.35
C GLU A 57 1.60 -26.78 1.28
N ALA A 58 2.10 -25.61 1.70
CA ALA A 58 3.23 -25.52 2.63
C ALA A 58 2.95 -26.29 3.94
N ARG A 59 1.73 -26.19 4.48
CA ARG A 59 1.35 -26.93 5.70
C ARG A 59 1.34 -28.45 5.52
N ARG A 60 0.99 -28.94 4.33
CA ARG A 60 1.05 -30.38 4.03
C ARG A 60 2.48 -30.86 3.88
N GLU A 61 3.34 -30.06 3.27
CA GLU A 61 4.78 -30.36 3.17
C GLU A 61 5.44 -30.41 4.55
N ASP A 62 5.06 -29.51 5.46
CA ASP A 62 5.55 -29.52 6.84
C ASP A 62 5.10 -30.79 7.59
N LEU A 63 3.81 -31.15 7.49
CA LEU A 63 3.27 -32.38 8.08
C LEU A 63 3.87 -33.68 7.52
N ALA A 64 4.29 -33.68 6.25
CA ALA A 64 4.92 -34.86 5.63
C ALA A 64 6.40 -35.01 6.01
N ARG A 65 6.99 -33.97 6.61
CA ARG A 65 8.38 -33.96 7.12
C ARG A 65 8.48 -34.35 8.59
N GLU A 66 7.36 -34.35 9.30
CA GLU A 66 7.22 -34.87 10.67
C GLU A 66 6.79 -36.34 10.66
#